data_AF-A0A9P0P809-F1
#
_entry.id   AF-A0A9P0P809-F1
#
_cell.length_a   1.000
_cell.length_b   1.000
_cell.length_c   1.000
_cell.angle_alpha   90.00
_cell.angle_beta   90.00
_cell.angle_gamma   90.00
#
_symmetry.space_group_name_H-M   'P 1'
#
loop_
_entity.id
_entity.type
_entity.pdbx_description
1 polymer ?
#
loop_
_entity_poly.entity_id
_entity_poly.type
_entity_poly.pdbx_seq_one_letter_code
_entity_poly.pdbx_strand_id
1 'polypeptide(L)'
;MDVPWTSIITHVIIFVYMLQYTYTFKQSAYCHGREALPSLCAMITGDALLYSMFRETAVSIPCPFRGPFLFSYNRGHGECRQPLSNIDACADESRLLLSYQACPDVHGSESAVEELECLAVWKEGSSRYLVGKLHHNHATSNEDRFRCFVYEKAAEGEDDVDYRVAQSGDATCNGLFSATEGSRTMTLKRG
;
A
#
# COMPACT_ATOMS: atom_id res chain seq x y z
N MET A 1 -10.35 45.53 1.09
CA MET A 1 -10.61 45.12 -0.32
C MET A 1 -9.88 43.80 -0.48
N ASP A 2 -10.49 42.77 0.07
CA ASP A 2 -9.86 41.49 0.33
C ASP A 2 -10.15 40.56 -0.85
N VAL A 3 -9.08 40.04 -1.43
CA VAL A 3 -9.06 39.41 -2.75
C VAL A 3 -9.80 38.07 -2.68
N PRO A 4 -11.01 37.92 -3.29
CA PRO A 4 -11.77 36.67 -3.22
C PRO A 4 -11.11 35.52 -4.02
N TRP A 5 -10.08 35.84 -4.81
CA TRP A 5 -9.34 34.89 -5.63
C TRP A 5 -8.45 33.93 -4.83
N THR A 6 -7.94 34.31 -3.66
CA THR A 6 -7.10 33.41 -2.85
C THR A 6 -7.90 32.25 -2.26
N SER A 7 -9.17 32.48 -1.91
CA SER A 7 -10.10 31.46 -1.42
C SER A 7 -10.53 30.49 -2.53
N ILE A 8 -10.82 31.00 -3.72
CA ILE A 8 -11.15 30.16 -4.89
C ILE A 8 -9.94 29.31 -5.30
N ILE A 9 -8.74 29.89 -5.32
CA ILE A 9 -7.51 29.15 -5.64
C ILE A 9 -7.22 28.09 -4.56
N THR A 10 -7.36 28.39 -3.26
CA THR A 10 -7.19 27.36 -2.23
C THR A 10 -8.28 26.30 -2.29
N HIS A 11 -9.54 26.63 -2.55
CA HIS A 11 -10.59 25.64 -2.68
C HIS A 11 -10.44 24.80 -3.94
N VAL A 12 -10.03 25.37 -5.07
CA VAL A 12 -9.74 24.62 -6.30
C VAL A 12 -8.48 23.79 -6.15
N ILE A 13 -7.43 24.28 -5.49
CA ILE A 13 -6.24 23.49 -5.14
C ILE A 13 -6.65 22.36 -4.19
N ILE A 14 -7.39 22.63 -3.11
CA ILE A 14 -7.89 21.59 -2.21
C ILE A 14 -8.79 20.61 -2.97
N PHE A 15 -9.65 21.06 -3.89
CA PHE A 15 -10.52 20.19 -4.68
C PHE A 15 -9.73 19.35 -5.69
N VAL A 16 -8.71 19.92 -6.33
CA VAL A 16 -7.80 19.24 -7.28
C VAL A 16 -6.86 18.28 -6.54
N TYR A 17 -6.37 18.64 -5.36
CA TYR A 17 -5.66 17.72 -4.46
C TYR A 17 -6.62 16.62 -3.99
N MET A 18 -7.85 16.95 -3.58
CA MET A 18 -8.94 16.01 -3.22
C MET A 18 -9.31 15.02 -4.34
N LEU A 19 -9.03 15.36 -5.60
CA LEU A 19 -9.26 14.49 -6.77
C LEU A 19 -8.14 13.45 -6.99
N GLN A 20 -7.12 13.43 -6.14
CA GLN A 20 -6.08 12.39 -6.09
C GLN A 20 -6.44 11.24 -5.12
N TYR A 21 -7.61 11.30 -4.45
CA TYR A 21 -7.83 10.59 -3.20
C TYR A 21 -8.22 9.13 -3.38
N THR A 22 -7.72 8.32 -2.45
CA THR A 22 -8.28 7.03 -2.10
C THR A 22 -9.66 7.23 -1.47
N TYR A 23 -10.70 6.60 -1.99
CA TYR A 23 -12.05 6.68 -1.43
C TYR A 23 -12.35 5.44 -0.60
N THR A 24 -12.78 5.62 0.64
CA THR A 24 -13.29 4.52 1.45
C THR A 24 -14.81 4.46 1.38
N PHE A 25 -15.35 3.26 1.19
CA PHE A 25 -16.78 3.05 1.18
C PHE A 25 -17.15 1.73 1.84
N LYS A 26 -18.39 1.66 2.35
CA LYS A 26 -18.98 0.44 2.87
C LYS A 26 -20.04 -0.03 1.90
N GLN A 27 -20.06 -1.32 1.61
CA GLN A 27 -21.00 -1.93 0.69
C GLN A 27 -21.86 -2.97 1.41
N SER A 28 -23.16 -2.99 1.14
CA SER A 28 -24.06 -4.06 1.55
C SER A 28 -23.87 -5.29 0.65
N ALA A 29 -23.93 -6.50 1.21
CA ALA A 29 -23.80 -7.74 0.45
C ALA A 29 -24.90 -7.93 -0.62
N TYR A 30 -26.01 -7.19 -0.51
CA TYR A 30 -27.17 -7.30 -1.39
C TYR A 30 -27.50 -5.96 -2.04
N CYS A 31 -27.97 -6.03 -3.29
CA CYS A 31 -28.53 -4.89 -4.00
C CYS A 31 -29.92 -4.58 -3.44
N HIS A 32 -30.10 -3.39 -2.90
CA HIS A 32 -31.40 -2.89 -2.48
C HIS A 32 -32.07 -2.13 -3.62
N GLY A 33 -33.41 -2.10 -3.62
CA GLY A 33 -34.16 -1.23 -4.53
C GLY A 33 -33.81 0.24 -4.33
N ARG A 34 -34.24 1.11 -5.25
CA ARG A 34 -34.08 2.56 -5.10
C ARG A 34 -34.90 3.07 -3.90
N GLU A 35 -34.30 3.03 -2.73
CA GLU A 35 -34.81 3.63 -1.50
C GLU A 35 -34.19 5.01 -1.25
N ALA A 36 -34.78 5.77 -0.33
CA ALA A 36 -34.21 7.04 0.10
C ALA A 36 -32.86 6.82 0.82
N LEU A 37 -31.91 7.74 0.63
CA LEU A 37 -30.55 7.67 1.19
C LEU A 37 -30.51 7.31 2.70
N PRO A 38 -31.36 7.90 3.58
CA PRO A 38 -31.32 7.61 5.01
C PRO A 38 -31.61 6.14 5.35
N SER A 39 -32.52 5.50 4.60
CA SER A 39 -32.88 4.08 4.80
C SER A 39 -31.72 3.17 4.43
N LEU A 40 -31.03 3.49 3.33
CA LEU A 40 -29.83 2.76 2.88
C LEU A 40 -28.68 2.90 3.89
N CYS A 41 -28.46 4.10 4.42
CA CYS A 41 -27.43 4.31 5.44
C CYS A 41 -27.72 3.58 6.75
N ALA A 42 -28.99 3.45 7.16
CA ALA A 42 -29.38 2.72 8.36
C ALA A 42 -29.13 1.20 8.25
N MET A 43 -29.05 0.66 7.04
CA MET A 43 -28.75 -0.75 6.79
C MET A 43 -27.24 -1.06 6.79
N ILE A 44 -26.38 -0.04 6.69
CA ILE A 44 -24.93 -0.23 6.80
C ILE A 44 -24.57 -0.32 8.28
N THR A 45 -24.23 -1.53 8.73
CA THR A 45 -23.83 -1.73 10.12
C THR A 45 -22.46 -1.10 10.41
N GLY A 46 -22.23 -0.74 11.68
CA GLY A 46 -20.97 -0.11 12.11
C GLY A 46 -19.73 -0.97 11.84
N ASP A 47 -19.90 -2.29 11.87
CA ASP A 47 -18.90 -3.33 11.62
C ASP A 47 -18.78 -3.74 10.14
N ALA A 48 -19.55 -3.14 9.23
CA ALA A 48 -19.45 -3.46 7.80
C ALA A 48 -18.04 -3.18 7.25
N LEU A 49 -17.58 -4.07 6.36
CA LEU A 49 -16.25 -4.02 5.75
C LEU A 49 -16.03 -2.69 5.01
N LEU A 50 -14.88 -2.06 5.26
CA LEU A 50 -14.42 -0.86 4.57
C LEU A 50 -13.60 -1.26 3.35
N TYR A 51 -14.06 -0.85 2.18
CA TYR A 51 -13.35 -0.99 0.92
C TYR A 51 -12.61 0.30 0.60
N SER A 52 -11.40 0.20 0.08
CA SER A 52 -10.63 1.34 -0.42
C SER A 52 -10.54 1.28 -1.95
N MET A 53 -10.87 2.39 -2.61
CA MET A 53 -10.73 2.56 -4.06
C MET A 53 -9.63 3.55 -4.36
N PHE A 54 -8.85 3.28 -5.39
CA PHE A 54 -7.87 4.21 -5.97
C PHE A 54 -8.11 4.32 -7.47
N ARG A 55 -7.61 5.41 -8.07
CA ARG A 55 -7.71 5.60 -9.52
C ARG A 55 -6.69 4.71 -10.22
N GLU A 56 -7.14 3.93 -11.20
CA GLU A 56 -6.25 3.12 -12.05
C GLU A 56 -5.20 3.98 -12.76
N THR A 57 -5.59 5.18 -13.20
CA THR A 57 -4.74 6.17 -13.86
C THR A 57 -4.21 7.24 -12.90
N ALA A 58 -3.92 6.86 -11.66
CA ALA A 58 -3.30 7.74 -10.69
C ALA A 58 -1.91 8.20 -11.16
N VAL A 59 -1.56 9.45 -10.85
CA VAL A 59 -0.20 9.97 -11.08
C VAL A 59 0.70 9.45 -9.97
N SER A 60 1.83 8.89 -10.35
CA SER A 60 2.84 8.34 -9.45
C SER A 60 3.36 9.40 -8.48
N ILE A 61 3.58 9.00 -7.23
CA ILE A 61 4.05 9.86 -6.14
C ILE A 61 5.38 9.33 -5.59
N PRO A 62 6.21 10.18 -4.95
CA PRO A 62 7.44 9.72 -4.31
C PRO A 62 7.17 8.62 -3.27
N CYS A 63 7.97 7.56 -3.30
CA CYS A 63 7.84 6.46 -2.37
C CYS A 63 8.24 6.84 -0.93
N PRO A 64 7.63 6.24 0.10
CA PRO A 64 7.86 6.61 1.50
C PRO A 64 9.19 6.08 2.08
N PHE A 65 9.79 5.07 1.44
CA PHE A 65 11.07 4.48 1.84
C PHE A 65 12.21 5.21 1.13
N ARG A 66 13.05 5.94 1.89
CA ARG A 66 14.20 6.67 1.34
C ARG A 66 15.51 6.00 1.73
N GLY A 67 16.22 5.49 0.73
CA GLY A 67 17.53 4.85 0.86
C GLY A 67 17.49 3.36 0.55
N PRO A 68 18.67 2.73 0.41
CA PRO A 68 18.74 1.29 0.25
C PRO A 68 18.32 0.61 1.56
N PHE A 69 17.48 -0.42 1.44
CA PHE A 69 17.08 -1.25 2.57
C PHE A 69 17.41 -2.71 2.27
N LEU A 70 17.99 -3.38 3.24
CA LEU A 70 18.00 -4.84 3.26
C LEU A 70 16.71 -5.33 3.91
N PHE A 71 16.15 -6.42 3.40
CA PHE A 71 14.93 -6.97 3.97
C PHE A 71 14.91 -8.50 4.01
N SER A 72 14.32 -9.02 5.07
CA SER A 72 13.82 -10.39 5.13
C SER A 72 12.35 -10.41 4.75
N TYR A 73 11.84 -11.53 4.25
CA TYR A 73 10.44 -11.65 3.89
C TYR A 73 9.86 -13.03 4.21
N ASN A 74 8.55 -13.10 4.41
CA ASN A 74 7.81 -14.33 4.64
C ASN A 74 6.58 -14.37 3.73
N ARG A 75 6.36 -15.51 3.07
CA ARG A 75 5.21 -15.79 2.17
C ARG A 75 4.25 -16.85 2.75
N GLY A 76 4.31 -17.12 4.05
CA GLY A 76 3.48 -18.12 4.74
C GLY A 76 4.15 -19.49 4.94
N HIS A 77 5.36 -19.69 4.45
CA HIS A 77 6.11 -20.96 4.53
C HIS A 77 7.39 -20.88 5.38
N GLY A 78 7.56 -19.78 6.11
CA GLY A 78 8.77 -19.48 6.86
C GLY A 78 9.42 -18.18 6.40
N GLU A 79 10.25 -17.61 7.26
CA GLU A 79 10.92 -16.34 6.97
C GLU A 79 12.24 -16.57 6.25
N CYS A 80 12.38 -15.99 5.06
CA CYS A 80 13.61 -15.95 4.29
C CYS A 80 14.50 -14.81 4.82
N ARG A 81 15.52 -15.20 5.62
CA ARG A 81 16.48 -14.26 6.25
C ARG A 81 17.89 -14.31 5.66
N GLN A 82 18.25 -15.38 4.95
CA GLN A 82 19.60 -15.53 4.42
C GLN A 82 19.60 -16.29 3.07
N PRO A 83 20.09 -15.66 1.98
CA PRO A 83 20.60 -14.28 1.91
C PRO A 83 19.49 -13.22 2.05
N LEU A 84 19.85 -12.01 2.50
CA LEU A 84 18.92 -10.88 2.59
C LEU A 84 18.59 -10.34 1.20
N SER A 85 17.34 -9.91 1.03
CA SER A 85 16.88 -9.21 -0.17
C SER A 85 17.17 -7.72 -0.07
N ASN A 86 17.12 -7.00 -1.19
CA ASN A 86 17.48 -5.57 -1.27
C ASN A 86 16.36 -4.74 -1.91
N ILE A 87 16.06 -3.58 -1.34
CA ILE A 87 15.27 -2.49 -1.94
C ILE A 87 16.19 -1.34 -2.29
N ASP A 88 16.27 -0.99 -3.56
CA ASP A 88 16.98 0.19 -4.04
C ASP A 88 16.00 1.25 -4.55
N ALA A 89 16.35 2.52 -4.33
CA ALA A 89 15.62 3.63 -4.93
C ALA A 89 16.08 3.84 -6.39
N CYS A 90 15.12 3.92 -7.31
CA CYS A 90 15.42 4.24 -8.70
C CYS A 90 15.79 5.73 -8.86
N ALA A 91 16.31 6.10 -10.04
CA ALA A 91 16.52 7.52 -10.37
C ALA A 91 15.21 8.34 -10.33
N ASP A 92 14.09 7.67 -10.59
CA ASP A 92 12.74 8.18 -10.35
C ASP A 92 12.34 7.88 -8.89
N GLU A 93 12.13 8.94 -8.09
CA GLU A 93 11.75 8.82 -6.68
C GLU A 93 10.38 8.17 -6.45
N SER A 94 9.56 8.04 -7.50
CA SER A 94 8.28 7.33 -7.44
C SER A 94 8.41 5.81 -7.62
N ARG A 95 9.63 5.30 -7.84
CA ARG A 95 9.89 3.89 -8.11
C ARG A 95 10.93 3.29 -7.16
N LEU A 96 10.67 2.05 -6.76
CA LEU A 96 11.59 1.22 -5.97
C LEU A 96 11.85 -0.09 -6.70
N LEU A 97 13.08 -0.58 -6.62
CA LEU A 97 13.47 -1.87 -7.15
C LEU A 97 13.60 -2.87 -6.00
N LEU A 98 12.73 -3.87 -5.96
CA LEU A 98 12.74 -4.92 -4.96
C LEU A 98 13.41 -6.16 -5.55
N SER A 99 14.62 -6.45 -5.08
CA SER A 99 15.42 -7.60 -5.50
C SER A 99 15.34 -8.71 -4.46
N TYR A 100 14.43 -9.66 -4.68
CA TYR A 100 14.21 -10.83 -3.85
C TYR A 100 15.29 -11.89 -4.06
N GLN A 101 15.73 -12.52 -2.98
CA GLN A 101 16.60 -13.68 -3.00
C GLN A 101 15.86 -14.93 -2.55
N ALA A 102 16.11 -16.07 -3.20
CA ALA A 102 15.68 -17.37 -2.69
C ALA A 102 16.55 -17.81 -1.50
N CYS A 103 15.91 -18.27 -0.42
CA CYS A 103 16.59 -18.81 0.74
C CYS A 103 16.67 -20.35 0.64
N PRO A 104 17.82 -20.95 1.02
CA PRO A 104 17.88 -22.38 1.26
C PRO A 104 16.84 -22.80 2.31
N ASP A 105 16.20 -23.95 2.09
CA ASP A 105 15.26 -24.59 3.03
C ASP A 105 13.97 -23.83 3.35
N VAL A 106 13.68 -22.71 2.67
CA VAL A 106 12.40 -21.99 2.77
C VAL A 106 11.57 -22.26 1.51
N HIS A 107 10.56 -23.11 1.63
CA HIS A 107 9.68 -23.43 0.52
C HIS A 107 8.92 -22.18 0.03
N GLY A 108 8.81 -21.99 -1.29
CA GLY A 108 8.17 -20.82 -1.87
C GLY A 108 8.99 -19.52 -1.81
N SER A 109 10.24 -19.56 -1.31
CA SER A 109 11.21 -18.49 -1.56
C SER A 109 11.71 -18.58 -3.00
N GLU A 110 11.91 -17.43 -3.65
CA GLU A 110 12.20 -17.35 -5.07
C GLU A 110 13.03 -16.08 -5.33
N SER A 111 13.99 -16.18 -6.23
CA SER A 111 14.75 -15.03 -6.70
C SER A 111 13.97 -14.32 -7.80
N ALA A 112 13.58 -13.08 -7.53
CA ALA A 112 12.78 -12.27 -8.44
C ALA A 112 13.15 -10.80 -8.29
N VAL A 113 12.92 -10.02 -9.35
CA VAL A 113 13.06 -8.57 -9.32
C VAL A 113 11.70 -7.97 -9.67
N GLU A 114 11.18 -7.16 -8.77
CA GLU A 114 9.90 -6.47 -8.91
C GLU A 114 10.15 -4.96 -8.84
N GLU A 115 9.69 -4.20 -9.84
CA GLU A 115 9.71 -2.73 -9.78
C GLU A 115 8.37 -2.23 -9.24
N LEU A 116 8.39 -1.51 -8.12
CA LEU A 116 7.22 -0.94 -7.47
C LEU A 116 7.12 0.55 -7.81
N GLU A 117 6.02 0.93 -8.46
CA GLU A 117 5.65 2.32 -8.70
C GLU A 117 4.63 2.77 -7.64
N CYS A 118 4.97 3.79 -6.86
CA CYS A 118 4.13 4.28 -5.77
C CYS A 118 3.04 5.23 -6.29
N LEU A 119 1.78 5.01 -5.89
CA LEU A 119 0.63 5.76 -6.43
C LEU A 119 -0.10 6.59 -5.38
N ALA A 120 -0.24 6.08 -4.16
CA ALA A 120 -0.93 6.78 -3.09
C ALA A 120 -0.38 6.36 -1.73
N VAL A 121 -0.26 7.30 -0.80
CA VAL A 121 0.06 7.04 0.60
C VAL A 121 -0.92 7.74 1.52
N TRP A 122 -1.30 7.07 2.60
CA TRP A 122 -2.09 7.68 3.67
C TRP A 122 -1.66 7.11 5.02
N LYS A 123 -2.12 7.74 6.09
CA LYS A 123 -1.80 7.34 7.47
C LYS A 123 -3.10 7.23 8.26
N GLU A 124 -3.23 6.14 9.00
CA GLU A 124 -4.35 5.90 9.93
C GLU A 124 -3.77 5.40 11.26
N GLY A 125 -3.94 6.18 12.33
CA GLY A 125 -3.35 5.86 13.62
C GLY A 125 -1.81 5.80 13.59
N SER A 126 -1.24 4.67 14.03
CA SER A 126 0.20 4.37 13.96
C SER A 126 0.64 3.80 12.61
N SER A 127 -0.30 3.22 11.86
CA SER A 127 -0.03 2.52 10.62
C SER A 127 -0.07 3.47 9.43
N ARG A 128 0.76 3.18 8.44
CA ARG A 128 0.82 3.91 7.17
C ARG A 128 0.54 2.95 6.05
N TYR A 129 -0.09 3.46 5.01
CA TYR A 129 -0.56 2.69 3.89
C TYR A 129 0.06 3.22 2.61
N LEU A 130 0.31 2.33 1.67
CA LEU A 130 0.82 2.62 0.35
C LEU A 130 0.07 1.75 -0.65
N VAL A 131 -0.42 2.34 -1.73
CA VAL A 131 -0.81 1.59 -2.93
C VAL A 131 0.28 1.78 -3.96
N GLY A 132 0.70 0.67 -4.55
CA GLY A 132 1.66 0.69 -5.64
C GLY A 132 1.33 -0.32 -6.72
N LYS A 133 1.94 -0.08 -7.88
CA LYS A 133 1.83 -0.90 -9.07
C LYS A 133 3.15 -1.63 -9.28
N LEU A 134 3.09 -2.95 -9.23
CA LEU A 134 4.21 -3.83 -9.55
C LEU A 134 4.33 -3.99 -11.05
N HIS A 135 5.53 -3.76 -11.54
CA HIS A 135 5.96 -4.07 -12.90
C HIS A 135 6.83 -5.33 -12.84
N HIS A 136 6.31 -6.44 -13.38
CA HIS A 136 7.05 -7.67 -13.61
C HIS A 136 6.54 -8.38 -14.87
N ASN A 137 7.39 -9.19 -15.52
CA ASN A 137 7.08 -9.82 -16.81
C ASN A 137 5.86 -10.76 -16.79
N HIS A 138 5.46 -11.24 -15.61
CA HIS A 138 4.31 -12.14 -15.42
C HIS A 138 2.98 -11.42 -15.10
N ALA A 139 2.98 -10.09 -14.94
CA ALA A 139 1.79 -9.34 -14.55
C ALA A 139 0.90 -9.04 -15.77
N THR A 140 -0.13 -9.86 -16.00
CA THR A 140 -0.99 -9.74 -17.19
C THR A 140 -2.24 -8.90 -16.94
N SER A 141 -2.74 -8.87 -15.71
CA SER A 141 -3.95 -8.16 -15.31
C SER A 141 -3.67 -7.03 -14.32
N ASN A 142 -4.65 -6.15 -14.10
CA ASN A 142 -4.57 -5.13 -13.06
C ASN A 142 -4.59 -5.76 -11.65
N GLU A 143 -5.35 -6.83 -11.47
CA GLU A 143 -5.42 -7.63 -10.25
C GLU A 143 -4.04 -8.17 -9.84
N ASP A 144 -3.18 -8.49 -10.82
CA ASP A 144 -1.80 -8.93 -10.56
C ASP A 144 -0.87 -7.75 -10.24
N ARG A 145 -1.08 -6.61 -10.90
CA ARG A 145 -0.18 -5.45 -10.86
C ARG A 145 -0.36 -4.62 -9.61
N PHE A 146 -1.59 -4.38 -9.15
CA PHE A 146 -1.81 -3.52 -8.00
C PHE A 146 -1.63 -4.29 -6.70
N ARG A 147 -0.89 -3.68 -5.77
CA ARG A 147 -0.68 -4.19 -4.42
C ARG A 147 -0.78 -3.07 -3.41
N CYS A 148 -1.31 -3.43 -2.25
CA CYS A 148 -1.45 -2.54 -1.12
C CYS A 148 -0.45 -2.96 -0.06
N PHE A 149 0.10 -1.97 0.63
CA PHE A 149 1.14 -2.15 1.62
C PHE A 149 0.74 -1.42 2.90
N VAL A 150 0.92 -2.08 4.04
CA VAL A 150 0.82 -1.45 5.36
C VAL A 150 2.19 -1.49 5.98
N TYR A 151 2.65 -0.34 6.48
CA TYR A 151 3.96 -0.24 7.08
C TYR A 151 3.96 0.60 8.34
N GLU A 152 4.82 0.21 9.25
CA GLU A 152 5.04 0.86 10.53
C GLU A 152 6.52 1.07 10.74
N LYS A 153 6.87 2.23 11.28
CA LYS A 153 8.23 2.48 11.73
C LYS A 153 8.43 1.68 13.02
N ALA A 154 9.52 0.93 13.12
CA ALA A 154 9.82 0.21 14.35
C ALA A 154 9.98 1.20 15.52
N ALA A 155 9.64 0.75 16.73
CA ALA A 155 9.78 1.55 17.93
C ALA A 155 11.27 1.79 18.25
N GLU A 156 11.59 2.96 18.82
CA GLU A 156 12.93 3.25 19.30
C GLU A 156 13.31 2.22 20.39
N GLY A 157 14.33 1.39 20.12
CA GLY A 157 14.78 0.31 21.01
C GLY A 157 14.76 -1.09 20.37
N GLU A 158 14.16 -1.24 19.19
CA GLU A 158 14.33 -2.43 18.38
C GLU A 158 15.58 -2.25 17.50
N ASP A 159 16.74 -2.50 18.10
CA ASP A 159 18.03 -2.37 17.42
C ASP A 159 17.98 -3.19 16.13
N ASP A 160 18.24 -2.51 15.01
CA ASP A 160 18.36 -3.10 13.67
C ASP A 160 17.04 -3.34 12.90
N VAL A 161 15.89 -2.73 13.23
CA VAL A 161 14.71 -2.70 12.34
C VAL A 161 14.26 -1.27 12.10
N ASP A 162 14.12 -0.85 10.84
CA ASP A 162 13.59 0.48 10.50
C ASP A 162 12.09 0.44 10.22
N TYR A 163 11.64 -0.54 9.43
CA TYR A 163 10.24 -0.68 9.06
C TYR A 163 9.78 -2.13 9.08
N ARG A 164 8.56 -2.33 9.55
CA ARG A 164 7.76 -3.53 9.25
C ARG A 164 6.83 -3.20 8.11
N VAL A 165 6.68 -4.13 7.17
CA VAL A 165 5.83 -3.95 6.01
C VAL A 165 5.05 -5.23 5.75
N ALA A 166 3.75 -5.12 5.56
CA ALA A 166 2.91 -6.18 5.03
C ALA A 166 2.38 -5.78 3.65
N GLN A 167 2.19 -6.77 2.78
CA GLN A 167 1.69 -6.63 1.42
C GLN A 167 0.44 -7.49 1.22
N SER A 168 -0.56 -6.96 0.51
CA SER A 168 -1.76 -7.69 0.11
C SER A 168 -1.46 -8.80 -0.91
N GLY A 169 -2.33 -9.81 -1.00
CA GLY A 169 -2.21 -10.88 -2.00
C GLY A 169 -2.69 -10.48 -3.39
N ASP A 170 -3.58 -9.49 -3.46
CA ASP A 170 -4.22 -9.00 -4.67
C ASP A 170 -4.42 -7.47 -4.64
N ALA A 171 -5.08 -6.93 -5.66
CA ALA A 171 -5.42 -5.52 -5.80
C ALA A 171 -6.52 -5.02 -4.85
N THR A 172 -7.20 -5.91 -4.10
CA THR A 172 -8.36 -5.54 -3.27
C THR A 172 -7.98 -4.91 -1.93
N CYS A 173 -6.70 -5.00 -1.55
CA CYS A 173 -6.18 -4.64 -0.22
C CYS A 173 -6.83 -5.40 0.96
N ASN A 174 -7.67 -6.41 0.71
CA ASN A 174 -8.37 -7.14 1.76
C ASN A 174 -7.40 -7.95 2.62
N GLY A 175 -7.69 -8.06 3.92
CA GLY A 175 -6.88 -8.82 4.87
C GLY A 175 -5.58 -8.14 5.30
N LEU A 176 -5.37 -6.87 4.93
CA LEU A 176 -4.17 -6.11 5.27
C LEU A 176 -4.44 -5.15 6.44
N PHE A 177 -4.50 -5.69 7.65
CA PHE A 177 -4.88 -4.95 8.87
C PHE A 177 -3.70 -4.33 9.61
N SER A 178 -2.50 -4.91 9.49
CA SER A 178 -1.31 -4.50 10.23
C SER A 178 -0.04 -4.72 9.41
N ALA A 179 1.06 -4.10 9.82
CA ALA A 179 2.37 -4.32 9.19
C ALA A 179 2.95 -5.73 9.43
N THR A 180 2.29 -6.56 10.24
CA THR A 180 2.69 -7.94 10.58
C THR A 180 1.80 -9.01 9.99
N GLU A 181 0.70 -8.64 9.34
CA GLU A 181 -0.29 -9.58 8.80
C GLU A 181 -0.63 -9.21 7.35
N GLY A 182 -0.37 -10.14 6.44
CA GLY A 182 -0.63 -9.98 5.02
C GLY A 182 -0.18 -11.21 4.23
N SER A 183 -0.35 -11.18 2.91
CA SER A 183 0.10 -12.27 2.03
C SER A 183 1.62 -12.40 2.01
N ARG A 184 2.32 -11.26 2.12
CA ARG A 184 3.77 -11.21 2.28
C ARG A 184 4.11 -10.20 3.36
N THR A 185 4.92 -10.60 4.33
CA THR A 185 5.44 -9.69 5.36
C THR A 185 6.93 -9.51 5.19
N MET A 186 7.44 -8.33 5.51
CA MET A 186 8.82 -7.91 5.28
C MET A 186 9.32 -7.10 6.48
N THR A 187 10.59 -7.31 6.80
CA THR A 187 11.29 -6.54 7.85
C THR A 187 12.45 -5.82 7.18
N LEU A 188 12.39 -4.50 7.13
CA LEU A 188 13.36 -3.65 6.46
C LEU A 188 14.34 -3.08 7.48
N LYS A 189 15.61 -3.09 7.08
CA LYS A 189 16.76 -2.56 7.83
C LYS A 189 17.56 -1.70 6.88
N ARG A 190 18.05 -0.54 7.34
CA ARG A 190 18.89 0.32 6.52
C ARG A 190 20.15 -0.45 6.09
N GLY A 191 20.43 -0.45 4.78
CA GLY A 191 21.62 -1.06 4.19
C GLY A 191 22.86 -0.18 4.26
#